data_AF-A0A3D1GD09-F1
#
_entry.id   AF-A0A3D1GD09-F1
#
_cell.length_a   1.000
_cell.length_b   1.000
_cell.length_c   1.000
_cell.angle_alpha   90.00
_cell.angle_beta   90.00
_cell.angle_gamma   90.00
#
_symmetry.space_group_name_H-M   'P 1'
#
loop_
_entity.id
_entity.type
_entity.pdbx_description
1 polymer ?
#
loop_
_entity_poly.entity_id
_entity_poly.type
_entity_poly.pdbx_seq_one_letter_code
_entity_poly.pdbx_strand_id
1 'polypeptide(L)'
;MNTIKKLYLALAVVLVTIVSTNTANAQVEVSTGADIYSTYVWRGIFYSGPALQPTIELSSGNFTIGTWGSQAFDNGFQELDFYAGYSFNFGLSVGLTDYYYPTATPFLDDQSHAFELNLGYEIEDFSIAANMILNEATGAASAGGEMYFELGYNLGPASVFIGGGDGWHTTDGEFGLTNIGISTGKEIVITDTFSIPVSAALIINPEADQAYAVVGFSF
;
A
#
# COMPACT_ATOMS: atom_id res chain seq x y z
N MET A 1 -5.40 28.39 -9.03
CA MET A 1 -4.80 27.29 -8.24
C MET A 1 -4.85 26.03 -9.09
N ASN A 2 -3.72 25.33 -9.30
CA ASN A 2 -3.67 24.10 -10.11
C ASN A 2 -4.59 23.02 -9.50
N THR A 3 -5.08 22.08 -10.30
CA THR A 3 -6.04 21.02 -9.94
C THR A 3 -5.56 20.21 -8.73
N ILE A 4 -4.28 19.85 -8.66
CA ILE A 4 -3.68 19.14 -7.50
C ILE A 4 -3.75 19.97 -6.22
N LYS A 5 -3.44 21.27 -6.29
CA LYS A 5 -3.58 22.17 -5.14
C LYS A 5 -5.03 22.30 -4.67
N LYS A 6 -6.01 22.17 -5.58
CA LYS A 6 -7.43 22.12 -5.21
C LYS A 6 -7.79 20.79 -4.55
N LEU A 7 -7.21 19.67 -5.00
CA LEU A 7 -7.40 18.34 -4.43
C LEU A 7 -6.86 18.28 -2.99
N TYR A 8 -5.62 18.69 -2.75
CA TYR A 8 -5.08 18.73 -1.39
C TYR A 8 -5.81 19.71 -0.47
N LEU A 9 -6.26 20.84 -1.00
CA LEU A 9 -7.11 21.75 -0.23
C LEU A 9 -8.46 21.12 0.10
N ALA A 10 -9.06 20.35 -0.82
CA ALA A 10 -10.29 19.62 -0.58
C ALA A 10 -10.10 18.50 0.44
N LEU A 11 -9.01 17.72 0.34
CA LEU A 11 -8.63 16.69 1.33
C LEU A 11 -8.41 17.30 2.72
N ALA A 12 -7.72 18.44 2.81
CA ALA A 12 -7.54 19.17 4.07
C ALA A 12 -8.88 19.66 4.64
N VAL A 13 -9.81 20.13 3.79
CA VAL A 13 -11.15 20.53 4.23
C VAL A 13 -11.97 19.33 4.70
N VAL A 14 -11.90 18.18 4.01
CA VAL A 14 -12.56 16.93 4.43
C VAL A 14 -12.01 16.48 5.78
N LEU A 15 -10.69 16.49 5.96
CA LEU A 15 -10.03 16.15 7.23
C LEU A 15 -10.53 17.04 8.38
N VAL A 16 -10.57 18.37 8.17
CA VAL A 16 -11.11 19.31 9.16
C VAL A 16 -12.59 19.01 9.44
N THR A 17 -13.38 18.65 8.43
CA THR A 17 -14.81 18.35 8.59
C THR A 17 -15.03 17.08 9.40
N ILE A 18 -14.26 16.02 9.16
CA ILE A 18 -14.30 14.76 9.92
C ILE A 18 -13.98 15.00 11.39
N VAL A 19 -12.93 15.79 11.67
CA VAL A 19 -12.56 16.17 13.05
C VAL A 19 -13.61 17.07 13.72
N SER A 20 -14.35 17.87 12.93
CA SER A 20 -15.37 18.79 13.43
C SER A 20 -16.71 18.12 13.73
N THR A 21 -17.04 17.01 13.08
CA THR A 21 -18.30 16.28 13.26
C THR A 21 -18.26 15.29 14.41
N ASN A 22 -17.67 15.68 15.55
CA ASN A 22 -17.72 14.94 16.81
C ASN A 22 -19.17 14.77 17.30
N THR A 23 -19.89 13.86 16.67
CA THR A 23 -21.07 13.21 17.24
C THR A 23 -20.56 12.21 18.26
N ALA A 24 -21.25 12.12 19.40
CA ALA A 24 -20.76 11.56 20.66
C ALA A 24 -20.41 10.05 20.68
N ASN A 25 -20.21 9.37 19.53
CA ASN A 25 -20.00 7.92 19.45
C ASN A 25 -18.91 7.44 18.46
N ALA A 26 -18.27 8.29 17.66
CA ALA A 26 -17.15 7.89 16.80
C ALA A 26 -15.85 8.50 17.34
N GLN A 27 -15.08 7.72 18.11
CA GLN A 27 -13.76 8.12 18.56
C GLN A 27 -12.81 8.11 17.36
N VAL A 28 -12.09 9.21 17.15
CA VAL A 28 -10.97 9.25 16.19
C VAL A 28 -9.78 8.58 16.86
N GLU A 29 -9.22 7.56 16.21
CA GLU A 29 -7.99 6.90 16.64
C GLU A 29 -6.84 7.36 15.77
N VAL A 30 -5.68 7.56 16.38
CA VAL A 30 -4.44 7.92 15.70
C VAL A 30 -3.44 6.81 16.00
N SER A 31 -2.92 6.18 14.95
CA SER A 31 -1.87 5.17 15.05
C SER A 31 -0.64 5.61 14.27
N THR A 32 0.51 5.16 14.74
CA THR A 32 1.80 5.35 14.09
C THR A 32 2.53 4.02 14.13
N GLY A 33 3.28 3.71 13.08
CA GLY A 33 4.12 2.52 13.04
C GLY A 33 5.31 2.71 12.12
N ALA A 34 6.22 1.76 12.15
CA ALA A 34 7.27 1.67 11.15
C ALA A 34 7.65 0.22 10.90
N ASP A 35 7.75 -0.15 9.63
CA ASP A 35 8.26 -1.45 9.24
C ASP A 35 9.70 -1.37 8.77
N ILE A 36 10.46 -2.44 9.00
CA ILE A 36 11.77 -2.65 8.39
C ILE A 36 11.72 -3.94 7.60
N TYR A 37 11.91 -3.83 6.29
CA TYR A 37 12.00 -4.98 5.39
C TYR A 37 13.42 -5.19 4.89
N SER A 38 13.81 -6.45 4.68
CA SER A 38 15.09 -6.80 4.07
C SER A 38 15.18 -6.39 2.60
N THR A 39 14.04 -6.27 1.94
CA THR A 39 13.91 -5.91 0.52
C THR A 39 12.52 -5.33 0.32
N TYR A 40 12.42 -4.18 -0.33
CA TYR A 40 11.13 -3.65 -0.73
C TYR A 40 10.70 -4.31 -2.06
N VAL A 41 9.74 -5.23 -1.96
CA VAL A 41 9.10 -5.89 -3.10
C VAL A 41 7.62 -5.52 -3.11
N TRP A 42 7.16 -4.87 -4.18
CA TRP A 42 5.76 -4.46 -4.34
C TRP A 42 5.13 -5.23 -5.49
N ARG A 43 4.10 -6.03 -5.21
CA ARG A 43 3.37 -6.84 -6.23
C ARG A 43 4.32 -7.69 -7.10
N GLY A 44 5.39 -8.19 -6.49
CA GLY A 44 6.43 -9.01 -7.13
C GLY A 44 7.56 -8.25 -7.82
N ILE A 45 7.57 -6.91 -7.76
CA ILE A 45 8.58 -6.05 -8.38
C ILE A 45 9.55 -5.57 -7.31
N PHE A 46 10.85 -5.63 -7.61
CA PHE A 46 11.89 -5.08 -6.75
C PHE A 46 11.99 -3.57 -6.89
N TYR A 47 11.89 -2.86 -5.76
CA TYR A 47 12.08 -1.42 -5.68
C TYR A 47 13.39 -1.04 -5.01
N SER A 48 13.76 -1.71 -3.91
CA SER A 48 15.01 -1.45 -3.21
C SER A 48 15.44 -2.61 -2.30
N GLY A 49 16.68 -2.53 -1.81
CA GLY A 49 17.19 -3.39 -0.74
C GLY A 49 16.49 -3.12 0.60
N PRO A 50 17.20 -3.22 1.74
CA PRO A 50 16.58 -2.92 3.03
C PRO A 50 15.95 -1.53 3.05
N ALA A 51 14.73 -1.44 3.58
CA ALA A 51 13.93 -0.22 3.59
C ALA A 51 13.22 -0.02 4.94
N LEU A 52 13.16 1.23 5.39
CA LEU A 52 12.37 1.67 6.54
C LEU A 52 11.07 2.29 6.02
N GLN A 53 9.95 1.84 6.57
CA GLN A 53 8.63 2.13 6.03
C GLN A 53 7.69 2.69 7.10
N PRO A 54 7.73 4.02 7.37
CA PRO A 54 6.90 4.65 8.39
C PRO A 54 5.44 4.77 7.94
N THR A 55 4.53 4.71 8.92
CA THR A 55 3.08 4.89 8.72
C THR A 55 2.51 5.83 9.77
N ILE A 56 1.59 6.71 9.35
CA ILE A 56 0.72 7.49 10.24
C ILE A 56 -0.70 7.33 9.73
N GLU A 57 -1.62 6.90 10.59
CA GLU A 57 -3.00 6.63 10.23
C GLU A 57 -3.99 7.27 11.21
N LEU A 58 -5.09 7.78 10.66
CA LEU A 58 -6.27 8.25 11.37
C LEU A 58 -7.45 7.38 10.97
N SER A 59 -8.16 6.82 11.96
CA SER A 59 -9.35 6.02 11.72
C SER A 59 -10.55 6.55 12.52
N SER A 60 -11.75 6.39 11.95
CA SER A 60 -13.01 6.70 12.62
C SER A 60 -14.10 5.76 12.13
N GLY A 61 -14.44 4.78 12.99
CA GLY A 61 -15.30 3.67 12.59
C GLY A 61 -14.71 2.90 11.41
N ASN A 62 -15.42 2.88 10.29
CA ASN A 62 -15.02 2.14 9.09
C ASN A 62 -14.20 2.97 8.09
N PHE A 63 -13.93 4.24 8.41
CA PHE A 63 -13.16 5.14 7.55
C PHE A 63 -11.71 5.26 8.04
N THR A 64 -10.79 5.28 7.09
CA THR A 64 -9.35 5.44 7.32
C THR A 64 -8.77 6.50 6.40
N ILE A 65 -7.85 7.32 6.91
CA ILE A 65 -6.96 8.18 6.13
C ILE A 65 -5.56 8.11 6.72
N GLY A 66 -4.55 7.97 5.88
CA GLY A 66 -3.18 7.82 6.35
C GLY A 66 -2.14 8.15 5.31
N THR A 67 -0.90 7.99 5.73
CA THR A 67 0.27 8.07 4.86
C THR A 67 1.22 6.94 5.21
N TRP A 68 1.86 6.42 4.18
CA TRP A 68 2.90 5.40 4.27
C TRP A 68 4.10 5.91 3.48
N GLY A 69 5.31 5.56 3.90
CA GLY A 69 6.50 5.85 3.10
C GLY A 69 7.41 4.64 3.02
N SER A 70 8.36 4.69 2.08
CA SER A 70 9.45 3.73 1.98
C SER A 70 10.74 4.47 1.70
N GLN A 71 11.74 4.21 2.54
CA GLN A 71 13.07 4.81 2.45
C GLN A 71 14.13 3.72 2.42
N ALA A 72 14.80 3.57 1.28
CA ALA A 72 15.96 2.69 1.18
C ALA A 72 17.11 3.19 2.07
N PHE A 73 17.81 2.26 2.74
CA PHE A 73 18.92 2.57 3.65
C PHE A 73 20.19 3.09 2.93
N ASP A 74 20.29 2.87 1.63
CA ASP A 74 21.43 3.22 0.79
C ASP A 74 21.22 4.53 0.00
N ASN A 75 20.27 5.37 0.42
CA ASN A 75 19.79 6.54 -0.32
C ASN A 75 19.26 6.20 -1.73
N GLY A 76 18.80 4.96 -1.94
CA GLY A 76 18.13 4.51 -3.15
C GLY A 76 16.69 5.02 -3.25
N PHE A 77 15.78 4.14 -3.66
CA PHE A 77 14.37 4.45 -3.91
C PHE A 77 13.67 5.07 -2.69
N GLN A 78 12.80 6.06 -2.95
CA GLN A 78 11.94 6.69 -1.97
C GLN A 78 10.52 6.80 -2.50
N GLU A 79 9.56 6.57 -1.61
CA GLU A 79 8.13 6.66 -1.88
C GLU A 79 7.41 7.25 -0.67
N LEU A 80 6.38 8.03 -0.95
CA LEU A 80 5.48 8.60 0.04
C LEU A 80 4.08 8.56 -0.54
N ASP A 81 3.23 7.77 0.10
CA ASP A 81 1.87 7.56 -0.33
C ASP A 81 0.90 8.22 0.64
N PHE A 82 -0.17 8.76 0.09
CA PHE A 82 -1.33 9.17 0.87
C PHE A 82 -2.49 8.27 0.49
N TYR A 83 -3.23 7.77 1.48
CA TYR A 83 -4.36 6.90 1.22
C TYR A 83 -5.57 7.26 2.05
N ALA A 84 -6.74 6.95 1.52
CA ALA A 84 -7.99 6.95 2.25
C ALA A 84 -8.83 5.73 1.86
N GLY A 85 -9.62 5.21 2.78
CA GLY A 85 -10.41 4.02 2.53
C GLY A 85 -11.64 3.90 3.41
N TYR A 86 -12.54 3.01 3.00
CA TYR A 86 -13.72 2.62 3.75
C TYR A 86 -13.93 1.11 3.67
N SER A 87 -14.11 0.48 4.83
CA SER A 87 -14.37 -0.96 4.95
C SER A 87 -15.83 -1.22 5.31
N PHE A 88 -16.53 -1.98 4.48
CA PHE A 88 -17.90 -2.40 4.75
C PHE A 88 -17.91 -3.68 5.59
N ASN A 89 -18.87 -3.77 6.51
CA ASN A 89 -18.99 -4.92 7.43
C ASN A 89 -19.30 -6.27 6.73
N PHE A 90 -19.57 -6.27 5.42
CA PHE A 90 -19.81 -7.48 4.62
C PHE A 90 -18.58 -7.94 3.83
N GLY A 91 -17.40 -7.38 4.11
CA GLY A 91 -16.10 -7.82 3.57
C GLY A 91 -15.56 -6.98 2.41
N LEU A 92 -16.37 -6.09 1.82
CA LEU A 92 -15.90 -5.17 0.78
C LEU A 92 -15.09 -4.03 1.40
N SER A 93 -13.98 -3.65 0.78
CA SER A 93 -13.25 -2.42 1.04
C SER A 93 -13.06 -1.62 -0.25
N VAL A 94 -13.07 -0.30 -0.12
CA VAL A 94 -12.79 0.64 -1.21
C VAL A 94 -11.78 1.65 -0.71
N GLY A 95 -10.72 1.88 -1.49
CA GLY A 95 -9.65 2.81 -1.17
C GLY A 95 -9.23 3.67 -2.36
N LEU A 96 -8.52 4.74 -2.04
CA LEU A 96 -7.81 5.57 -3.00
C LEU A 96 -6.40 5.79 -2.46
N THR A 97 -5.39 5.47 -3.25
CA THR A 97 -3.97 5.74 -2.95
C THR A 97 -3.43 6.79 -3.91
N ASP A 98 -2.62 7.72 -3.41
CA ASP A 98 -1.89 8.75 -4.14
C ASP A 98 -0.40 8.45 -3.99
N TYR A 99 0.20 7.91 -5.05
CA TYR A 99 1.62 7.57 -5.13
C TYR A 99 2.45 8.80 -5.47
N TYR A 100 3.49 9.05 -4.68
CA TYR A 100 4.47 10.08 -4.94
C TYR A 100 5.91 9.58 -4.69
N TYR A 101 6.79 9.84 -5.65
CA TYR A 101 8.21 9.46 -5.58
C TYR A 101 9.09 10.70 -5.39
N PRO A 102 9.55 11.00 -4.14
CA PRO A 102 10.26 12.24 -3.82
C PRO A 102 11.54 12.50 -4.63
N THR A 103 12.16 11.45 -5.16
CA THR A 103 13.38 11.54 -5.96
C THR A 103 13.13 11.84 -7.45
N ALA A 104 11.88 11.69 -7.92
CA ALA A 104 11.52 11.86 -9.32
C ALA A 104 11.10 13.30 -9.64
N THR A 105 10.17 13.85 -8.86
CA THR A 105 9.55 15.16 -9.13
C THR A 105 9.22 15.93 -7.84
N PRO A 106 9.05 17.27 -7.87
CA PRO A 106 8.60 18.03 -6.71
C PRO A 106 7.14 17.73 -6.34
N PHE A 107 6.83 17.67 -5.05
CA PHE A 107 5.48 17.35 -4.54
C PHE A 107 4.33 18.22 -5.08
N LEU A 108 4.56 19.47 -5.50
CA LEU A 108 3.48 20.34 -6.00
C LEU A 108 3.37 20.39 -7.52
N ASP A 109 4.15 19.56 -8.21
CA ASP A 109 4.10 19.39 -9.66
C ASP A 109 2.88 18.56 -10.08
N ASP A 110 2.30 18.84 -11.24
CA ASP A 110 1.09 18.15 -11.69
C ASP A 110 1.32 16.75 -12.23
N GLN A 111 2.57 16.39 -12.50
CA GLN A 111 2.96 15.05 -12.96
C GLN A 111 3.44 14.13 -11.83
N SER A 112 3.46 14.61 -10.58
CA SER A 112 4.04 13.90 -9.42
C SER A 112 3.17 12.79 -8.84
N HIS A 113 1.89 12.77 -9.18
CA HIS A 113 0.87 12.03 -8.43
C HIS A 113 0.13 11.06 -9.32
N ALA A 114 0.21 9.78 -9.00
CA ALA A 114 -0.65 8.77 -9.60
C ALA A 114 -1.67 8.28 -8.58
N PHE A 115 -2.94 8.33 -8.95
CA PHE A 115 -4.04 7.91 -8.11
C PHE A 115 -4.46 6.50 -8.47
N GLU A 116 -4.55 5.61 -7.49
CA GLU A 116 -5.04 4.24 -7.65
C GLU A 116 -6.35 4.04 -6.91
N LEU A 117 -7.37 3.54 -7.61
CA LEU A 117 -8.57 3.00 -6.97
C LEU A 117 -8.26 1.59 -6.48
N ASN A 118 -8.48 1.34 -5.19
CA ASN A 118 -8.31 0.04 -4.56
C ASN A 118 -9.66 -0.58 -4.24
N LEU A 119 -9.88 -1.83 -4.64
CA LEU A 119 -11.03 -2.63 -4.24
C LEU A 119 -10.53 -3.93 -3.60
N GLY A 120 -11.05 -4.24 -2.42
CA GLY A 120 -10.78 -5.49 -1.71
C GLY A 120 -12.08 -6.20 -1.35
N TYR A 121 -12.07 -7.52 -1.35
CA TYR A 121 -13.15 -8.33 -0.81
C TYR A 121 -12.60 -9.50 -0.03
N GLU A 122 -13.01 -9.64 1.22
CA GLU A 122 -12.64 -10.75 2.09
C GLU A 122 -13.87 -11.58 2.47
N ILE A 123 -13.74 -12.90 2.38
CA ILE A 123 -14.75 -13.86 2.83
C ILE A 123 -14.08 -15.12 3.36
N GLU A 124 -14.31 -15.41 4.64
CA GLU A 124 -13.64 -16.51 5.34
C GLU A 124 -12.11 -16.41 5.20
N ASP A 125 -11.47 -17.44 4.65
CA ASP A 125 -10.02 -17.48 4.43
C ASP A 125 -9.59 -16.92 3.06
N PHE A 126 -10.53 -16.45 2.23
CA PHE A 126 -10.26 -15.93 0.90
C PHE A 126 -10.20 -14.40 0.87
N SER A 127 -9.25 -13.87 0.11
CA SER A 127 -9.17 -12.45 -0.25
C SER A 127 -9.09 -12.26 -1.76
N ILE A 128 -9.68 -11.18 -2.24
CA ILE A 128 -9.64 -10.72 -3.63
C ILE A 128 -9.29 -9.24 -3.63
N ALA A 129 -8.36 -8.83 -4.46
CA ALA A 129 -8.06 -7.43 -4.71
C ALA A 129 -8.15 -7.10 -6.20
N ALA A 130 -8.62 -5.89 -6.50
CA ALA A 130 -8.61 -5.30 -7.84
C ALA A 130 -8.22 -3.82 -7.71
N ASN A 131 -7.22 -3.40 -8.46
CA ASN A 131 -6.64 -2.08 -8.37
C ASN A 131 -6.49 -1.50 -9.76
N MET A 132 -6.69 -0.19 -9.89
CA MET A 132 -6.59 0.51 -11.18
C MET A 132 -6.01 1.91 -11.00
N ILE A 133 -4.95 2.21 -11.74
CA ILE A 133 -4.38 3.55 -11.82
C ILE A 133 -5.31 4.43 -12.66
N LEU A 134 -5.65 5.61 -12.15
CA LEU A 134 -6.72 6.45 -12.66
C LEU A 134 -6.25 7.51 -13.65
N ASN A 135 -4.97 7.90 -13.59
CA ASN A 135 -4.46 9.03 -14.35
C ASN A 135 -3.06 8.80 -14.88
N GLU A 136 -2.79 9.43 -16.03
CA GLU A 136 -1.43 9.67 -16.52
C GLU A 136 -0.71 10.64 -15.58
N ALA A 137 0.53 10.30 -15.23
CA ALA A 137 1.42 11.13 -14.43
C ALA A 137 2.87 10.76 -14.75
N THR A 138 3.48 11.49 -15.68
CA THR A 138 4.83 11.15 -16.18
C THR A 138 5.91 11.18 -15.11
N GLY A 139 5.77 12.02 -14.07
CA GLY A 139 6.69 12.12 -12.94
C GLY A 139 6.60 10.93 -11.98
N ALA A 140 5.41 10.36 -11.83
CA ALA A 140 5.19 9.08 -11.15
C ALA A 140 5.44 7.88 -12.08
N ALA A 141 5.71 8.11 -13.37
CA ALA A 141 5.80 7.11 -14.44
C ALA A 141 4.47 6.42 -14.81
N SER A 142 3.31 6.97 -14.43
CA SER A 142 1.98 6.42 -14.74
C SER A 142 1.54 6.76 -16.17
N ALA A 143 1.06 5.76 -16.91
CA ALA A 143 0.34 5.87 -18.18
C ALA A 143 -1.19 5.90 -18.02
N GLY A 144 -1.71 5.65 -16.81
CA GLY A 144 -3.14 5.60 -16.54
C GLY A 144 -3.83 4.34 -17.09
N GLY A 145 -4.78 3.81 -16.33
CA GLY A 145 -5.55 2.62 -16.69
C GLY A 145 -4.84 1.30 -16.43
N GLU A 146 -3.62 1.31 -15.89
CA GLU A 146 -2.93 0.10 -15.45
C GLU A 146 -3.72 -0.60 -14.35
N MET A 147 -3.77 -1.92 -14.37
CA MET A 147 -4.56 -2.73 -13.46
C MET A 147 -3.70 -3.77 -12.75
N TYR A 148 -4.12 -4.12 -11.53
CA TYR A 148 -3.57 -5.25 -10.77
C TYR A 148 -4.67 -6.00 -10.04
N PHE A 149 -4.61 -7.33 -10.10
CA PHE A 149 -5.52 -8.23 -9.42
C PHE A 149 -4.75 -9.22 -8.56
N GLU A 150 -5.30 -9.59 -7.41
CA GLU A 150 -4.70 -10.60 -6.54
C GLU A 150 -5.77 -11.46 -5.88
N LEU A 151 -5.45 -12.75 -5.76
CA LEU A 151 -6.21 -13.72 -4.97
C LEU A 151 -5.33 -14.22 -3.84
N GLY A 152 -5.87 -14.24 -2.62
CA GLY A 152 -5.22 -14.78 -1.44
C GLY A 152 -6.04 -15.89 -0.79
N TYR A 153 -5.33 -16.81 -0.13
CA TYR A 153 -5.94 -17.85 0.71
C TYR A 153 -5.12 -18.09 1.98
N ASN A 154 -5.77 -18.01 3.13
CA ASN A 154 -5.18 -18.28 4.44
C ASN A 154 -5.21 -19.78 4.75
N LEU A 155 -4.05 -20.36 5.06
CA LEU A 155 -3.87 -21.77 5.40
C LEU A 155 -3.72 -21.99 6.92
N GLY A 156 -3.88 -20.94 7.73
CA GLY A 156 -3.65 -20.94 9.17
C GLY A 156 -2.31 -20.29 9.53
N PRO A 157 -1.20 -21.04 9.61
CA PRO A 157 0.11 -20.47 9.94
C PRO A 157 0.80 -19.79 8.74
N ALA A 158 0.21 -19.86 7.56
CA ALA A 158 0.75 -19.29 6.33
C ALA A 158 -0.38 -18.85 5.41
N SER A 159 -0.09 -17.98 4.46
CA SER A 159 -1.01 -17.56 3.40
C SER A 159 -0.35 -17.76 2.04
N VAL A 160 -1.14 -18.13 1.03
CA VAL A 160 -0.69 -18.18 -0.36
C VAL A 160 -1.40 -17.12 -1.16
N PHE A 161 -0.73 -16.60 -2.18
CA PHE A 161 -1.28 -15.57 -3.05
C PHE A 161 -0.81 -15.74 -4.49
N ILE A 162 -1.66 -15.29 -5.41
CA ILE A 162 -1.37 -15.16 -6.84
C ILE A 162 -1.94 -13.84 -7.34
N GLY A 163 -1.08 -13.02 -7.93
CA GLY A 163 -1.43 -11.73 -8.48
C GLY A 163 -0.76 -11.48 -9.82
N GLY A 164 -1.38 -10.57 -10.58
CA GLY A 164 -0.94 -10.17 -11.90
C GLY A 164 -1.54 -8.84 -12.30
N GLY A 165 -0.84 -8.13 -13.17
CA GLY A 165 -1.21 -6.82 -13.64
C GLY A 165 -0.55 -6.51 -14.97
N ASP A 166 -0.76 -5.30 -15.45
CA ASP A 166 -0.14 -4.74 -16.65
C ASP A 166 0.56 -3.41 -16.33
N GLY A 167 1.18 -2.78 -17.33
CA GLY A 167 1.82 -1.48 -17.20
C GLY A 167 2.85 -1.43 -16.08
N TRP A 168 2.60 -0.61 -15.04
CA TRP A 168 3.41 -0.50 -13.82
C TRP A 168 3.81 -1.81 -13.15
N HIS A 169 3.06 -2.86 -13.39
CA HIS A 169 3.26 -4.14 -12.74
C HIS A 169 4.25 -5.05 -13.50
N THR A 170 4.56 -4.74 -14.75
CA THR A 170 5.22 -5.64 -15.72
C THR A 170 6.33 -4.95 -16.49
N THR A 171 7.30 -5.72 -16.98
CA THR A 171 8.47 -5.17 -17.68
C THR A 171 8.19 -4.73 -19.12
N ASP A 172 7.21 -5.35 -19.79
CA ASP A 172 6.82 -5.03 -21.17
C ASP A 172 5.50 -4.25 -21.29
N GLY A 173 4.80 -4.07 -20.16
CA GLY A 173 3.54 -3.36 -20.06
C GLY A 173 2.30 -4.19 -20.40
N GLU A 174 2.46 -5.44 -20.81
CA GLU A 174 1.35 -6.35 -21.11
C GLU A 174 0.91 -7.09 -19.83
N PHE A 175 -0.32 -7.60 -19.79
CA PHE A 175 -0.80 -8.31 -18.60
C PHE A 175 0.01 -9.59 -18.33
N GLY A 176 0.59 -9.68 -17.14
CA GLY A 176 1.44 -10.79 -16.70
C GLY A 176 1.16 -11.23 -15.27
N LEU A 177 1.54 -12.47 -14.95
CA LEU A 177 1.59 -12.92 -13.55
C LEU A 177 2.88 -12.42 -12.92
N THR A 178 2.75 -11.58 -11.91
CA THR A 178 3.88 -10.85 -11.32
C THR A 178 4.13 -11.27 -9.87
N ASN A 179 3.13 -11.78 -9.17
CA ASN A 179 3.21 -11.98 -7.72
C ASN A 179 2.65 -13.34 -7.29
N ILE A 180 3.48 -14.38 -7.25
CA ILE A 180 3.09 -15.69 -6.72
C ILE A 180 3.90 -15.96 -5.47
N GLY A 181 3.26 -16.32 -4.37
CA GLY A 181 4.03 -16.55 -3.17
C GLY A 181 3.30 -17.22 -2.02
N ILE A 182 4.12 -17.44 -0.98
CA ILE A 182 3.70 -17.89 0.33
C ILE A 182 4.28 -16.93 1.37
N SER A 183 3.45 -16.52 2.32
CA SER A 183 3.85 -15.68 3.45
C SER A 183 3.49 -16.34 4.78
N THR A 184 4.19 -15.93 5.83
CA THR A 184 3.93 -16.34 7.21
C THR A 184 4.34 -15.22 8.15
N GLY A 185 3.82 -15.24 9.37
CA GLY A 185 4.16 -14.28 10.40
C GLY A 185 4.14 -14.90 11.78
N LYS A 186 4.89 -14.30 12.71
CA LYS A 186 4.84 -14.64 14.13
C LYS A 186 5.16 -13.42 14.99
N GLU A 187 4.70 -13.45 16.23
CA GLU A 187 5.12 -12.50 17.25
C GLU A 187 6.39 -13.00 17.96
N ILE A 188 7.40 -12.14 18.04
CA ILE A 188 8.52 -12.34 18.96
C ILE A 188 8.18 -11.61 20.27
N VAL A 189 7.81 -12.38 21.29
CA VAL A 189 7.55 -11.85 22.64
C VAL A 189 8.87 -11.43 23.28
N ILE A 190 9.01 -10.14 23.57
CA ILE A 190 10.19 -9.57 24.25
C ILE A 190 9.90 -9.40 25.74
N THR A 191 8.71 -8.90 26.08
CA THR A 191 8.20 -8.77 27.45
C THR A 191 6.70 -9.09 27.48
N ASP A 192 6.12 -9.13 28.68
CA ASP A 192 4.67 -9.31 28.87
C ASP A 192 3.81 -8.22 28.19
N THR A 193 4.42 -7.09 27.83
CA THR A 193 3.72 -5.93 27.24
C THR A 193 4.31 -5.50 25.89
N PHE A 194 5.32 -6.19 25.38
CA PHE A 194 6.01 -5.81 24.16
C PHE A 194 6.35 -7.05 23.33
N SER A 195 5.80 -7.09 22.12
CA SER A 195 6.12 -8.08 21.10
C SER A 195 6.48 -7.37 19.81
N ILE A 196 7.30 -8.01 19.00
CA ILE A 196 7.67 -7.53 17.67
C ILE A 196 7.06 -8.51 16.66
N PRO A 197 6.07 -8.08 15.87
CA PRO A 197 5.61 -8.83 14.71
C PRO A 197 6.75 -9.02 13.72
N VAL A 198 6.93 -10.25 13.26
CA VAL A 198 7.89 -10.62 12.21
C VAL A 198 7.16 -11.35 11.10
N SER A 199 7.30 -10.85 9.88
CA SER A 199 6.76 -11.45 8.67
C SER A 199 7.87 -12.02 7.80
N ALA A 200 7.54 -13.06 7.02
CA ALA A 200 8.42 -13.56 5.98
C ALA A 200 7.61 -14.01 4.76
N ALA A 201 8.17 -13.83 3.56
CA ALA A 201 7.56 -14.27 2.32
C ALA A 201 8.59 -14.82 1.33
N LEU A 202 8.20 -15.84 0.58
CA LEU A 202 8.83 -16.22 -0.68
C LEU A 202 7.91 -15.74 -1.81
N ILE A 203 8.46 -14.90 -2.69
CA ILE A 203 7.75 -14.27 -3.80
C ILE A 203 8.45 -14.67 -5.09
N ILE A 204 7.68 -15.06 -6.10
CA ILE A 204 8.13 -15.38 -7.44
C ILE A 204 7.38 -14.44 -8.39
N ASN A 205 8.13 -13.80 -9.26
CA ASN A 205 7.62 -13.02 -10.38
C ASN A 205 7.96 -13.77 -11.68
N PRO A 206 7.02 -14.58 -12.22
CA PRO A 206 7.23 -15.29 -13.48
C PRO A 206 7.44 -14.37 -14.68
N GLU A 207 6.79 -13.20 -14.71
CA GLU A 207 6.92 -12.24 -15.81
C GLU A 207 8.35 -11.67 -15.89
N ALA A 208 8.94 -11.32 -14.76
CA ALA A 208 10.30 -10.79 -14.69
C ALA A 208 11.41 -11.87 -14.58
N ASP A 209 11.07 -13.15 -14.51
CA ASP A 209 11.98 -14.28 -14.20
C ASP A 209 12.80 -14.04 -12.92
N GLN A 210 12.11 -13.63 -11.85
CA GLN A 210 12.73 -13.22 -10.58
C GLN A 210 12.08 -13.90 -9.37
N ALA A 211 12.84 -14.03 -8.29
CA ALA A 211 12.35 -14.53 -7.01
C ALA A 211 13.01 -13.81 -5.82
N TYR A 212 12.23 -13.60 -4.77
CA TYR A 212 12.61 -12.85 -3.58
C TYR A 212 12.25 -13.61 -2.31
N ALA A 213 13.17 -13.65 -1.36
CA ALA A 213 12.88 -14.02 0.02
C ALA A 213 12.94 -12.76 0.87
N VAL A 214 11.83 -12.40 1.50
CA VAL A 214 11.65 -11.14 2.22
C VAL A 214 11.36 -11.44 3.68
N VAL A 215 11.95 -10.67 4.59
CA VAL A 215 11.61 -10.65 6.02
C VAL A 215 11.30 -9.21 6.46
N GLY A 216 10.27 -9.05 7.27
CA GLY A 216 9.80 -7.78 7.81
C GLY A 216 9.72 -7.78 9.33
N PHE A 217 9.95 -6.62 9.95
CA PHE A 217 9.72 -6.36 11.36
C PHE A 217 8.85 -5.12 11.50
N SER A 218 7.79 -5.19 12.30
CA SER A 218 6.86 -4.08 12.52
C SER A 218 6.98 -3.53 13.94
N PHE A 219 6.88 -2.21 14.11
CA PHE A 219 7.02 -1.49 15.39
C PHE A 219 5.88 -0.52 15.64
#